data_AF-A0A947PUA2-F1
#
_entry.id   AF-A0A947PUA2-F1
#
_cell.length_a   1.000
_cell.length_b   1.000
_cell.length_c   1.000
_cell.angle_alpha   90.00
_cell.angle_beta   90.00
_cell.angle_gamma   90.00
#
_symmetry.space_group_name_H-M   'P 1'
#
loop_
_entity.id
_entity.type
_entity.pdbx_description
1 polymer ?
#
loop_
_entity_poly.entity_id
_entity_poly.type
_entity_poly.pdbx_seq_one_letter_code
_entity_poly.pdbx_strand_id
1 'polypeptide(L)'
;TALDATVQIQILLLLRELQRDLGLSVIFVTHDIGAAVEVADRIAVMYAGRIVEEGTARDLIRHPRHPYTIALLKSRAHGAMARGAALETIPGAPPDLSDLPPGCAFAPRCTLATEACRAQQPPSVEIAPGHRALCLRTEAAAAIAPELLPALESTAP
;
A
#
# COMPACT_ATOMS: atom_id res chain seq x y z
N THR A 1 14.63 2.75 -8.19
CA THR A 1 14.75 3.53 -9.45
C THR A 1 16.01 4.38 -9.35
N ALA A 2 16.71 4.63 -10.46
CA ALA A 2 18.02 5.30 -10.49
C ALA A 2 17.92 6.85 -10.61
N LEU A 3 16.84 7.44 -10.09
CA LEU A 3 16.59 8.88 -10.14
C LEU A 3 16.68 9.47 -8.73
N ASP A 4 17.20 10.69 -8.62
CA ASP A 4 17.18 11.44 -7.37
C ASP A 4 15.74 11.72 -6.91
N ALA A 5 15.49 11.64 -5.60
CA ALA A 5 14.15 11.74 -5.02
C ALA A 5 13.48 13.09 -5.34
N THR A 6 14.25 14.17 -5.40
CA THR A 6 13.75 15.52 -5.74
C THR A 6 13.28 15.58 -7.19
N VAL A 7 14.09 15.03 -8.11
CA VAL A 7 13.77 15.02 -9.55
C VAL A 7 12.57 14.12 -9.82
N GLN A 8 12.45 13.00 -9.11
CA GLN A 8 11.30 12.11 -9.24
C GLN A 8 9.98 12.83 -8.91
N ILE A 9 9.95 13.64 -7.85
CA ILE A 9 8.76 14.43 -7.48
C ILE A 9 8.44 15.47 -8.55
N GLN A 10 9.44 16.18 -9.08
CA GLN A 10 9.23 17.18 -10.13
C GLN A 10 8.60 16.58 -11.39
N ILE A 11 9.08 15.42 -11.83
CA ILE A 11 8.51 14.70 -12.98
C ILE A 11 7.06 14.28 -12.68
N LEU A 12 6.80 13.79 -11.48
CA LEU A 12 5.47 13.36 -11.07
C LEU A 12 4.45 14.51 -11.04
N LEU A 13 4.86 15.68 -10.54
CA LEU A 13 4.03 16.88 -10.54
C LEU A 13 3.75 17.38 -11.96
N LEU A 14 4.76 17.37 -12.84
CA LEU A 14 4.59 17.72 -14.25
C LEU A 14 3.60 16.77 -14.96
N LEU A 15 3.71 15.47 -14.73
CA LEU A 15 2.77 14.49 -15.29
C LEU A 15 1.34 14.74 -14.81
N ARG A 16 1.15 15.16 -13.55
CA ARG A 16 -0.16 15.50 -13.00
C ARG A 16 -0.74 16.77 -13.62
N GLU A 17 0.08 17.77 -13.89
CA GLU A 17 -0.34 18.98 -14.61
C GLU A 17 -0.77 18.65 -16.05
N LEU A 18 0.06 17.90 -16.79
CA LEU A 18 -0.26 17.45 -18.15
C LEU A 18 -1.51 16.57 -18.21
N GLN A 19 -1.73 15.71 -17.22
CA GLN A 19 -2.95 14.92 -17.11
C GLN A 19 -4.20 15.81 -17.07
N ARG A 20 -4.16 16.87 -16.25
CA ARG A 20 -5.28 17.81 -16.08
C ARG A 20 -5.52 18.61 -17.34
N ASP A 21 -4.47 19.14 -17.94
CA ASP A 21 -4.56 20.02 -19.11
C ASP A 21 -5.03 19.26 -20.36
N LEU A 22 -4.64 17.98 -20.49
CA LEU A 22 -4.94 17.16 -21.66
C LEU A 22 -6.10 16.18 -21.45
N GLY A 23 -6.68 16.11 -20.25
CA GLY A 23 -7.77 15.19 -19.92
C GLY A 23 -7.38 13.71 -20.00
N LEU A 24 -6.13 13.37 -19.67
CA LEU A 24 -5.59 12.01 -19.82
C LEU A 24 -5.90 11.13 -18.60
N SER A 25 -5.96 9.82 -18.83
CA SER A 25 -5.86 8.82 -17.76
C SER A 25 -4.44 8.31 -17.67
N VAL A 26 -3.87 8.31 -16.46
CA VAL A 26 -2.48 7.89 -16.21
C VAL A 26 -2.46 6.72 -15.25
N ILE A 27 -1.75 5.66 -15.62
CA ILE A 27 -1.44 4.53 -14.73
C ILE A 27 0.04 4.62 -14.40
N PHE A 28 0.34 4.79 -13.12
CA PHE A 28 1.71 4.86 -12.60
C PHE A 28 2.03 3.61 -11.77
N VAL A 29 3.16 2.97 -12.05
CA VAL A 29 3.62 1.77 -11.32
C VAL A 29 4.87 2.11 -10.53
N THR A 30 4.81 1.91 -9.21
CA THR A 30 5.92 2.17 -8.30
C THR A 30 5.97 1.13 -7.18
N HIS A 31 7.16 0.94 -6.63
CA HIS A 31 7.40 0.17 -5.41
C HIS A 31 7.33 1.04 -4.15
N ASP A 32 7.20 2.36 -4.33
CA ASP A 32 7.18 3.35 -3.28
C ASP A 32 5.73 3.83 -3.05
N ILE A 33 5.10 3.34 -1.97
CA ILE A 33 3.72 3.72 -1.63
C ILE A 33 3.59 5.21 -1.24
N GLY A 34 4.66 5.86 -0.73
CA GLY A 34 4.63 7.28 -0.42
C GLY A 34 4.54 8.14 -1.69
N ALA A 35 5.36 7.81 -2.70
CA ALA A 35 5.29 8.44 -4.01
C ALA A 35 3.93 8.19 -4.69
N ALA A 36 3.35 7.00 -4.53
CA ALA A 36 2.01 6.71 -5.05
C ALA A 36 0.94 7.61 -4.41
N VAL A 37 1.03 7.82 -3.10
CA VAL A 37 0.11 8.66 -2.32
C VAL A 37 0.12 10.13 -2.76
N GLU A 38 1.27 10.68 -3.11
CA GLU A 38 1.40 12.08 -3.53
C GLU A 38 0.71 12.37 -4.88
N VAL A 39 0.62 11.36 -5.74
CA VAL A 39 0.32 11.58 -7.18
C VAL A 39 -0.97 10.93 -7.63
N ALA A 40 -1.38 9.84 -6.99
CA ALA A 40 -2.49 9.02 -7.45
C ALA A 40 -3.79 9.39 -6.75
N ASP A 41 -4.89 9.43 -7.51
CA ASP A 41 -6.23 9.54 -6.94
C ASP A 41 -6.67 8.21 -6.31
N ARG A 42 -6.26 7.09 -6.93
CA ARG A 42 -6.53 5.71 -6.49
C ARG A 42 -5.25 4.88 -6.51
N ILE A 43 -5.12 3.96 -5.55
CA ILE A 43 -3.97 3.08 -5.42
C ILE A 43 -4.46 1.63 -5.41
N ALA A 44 -3.80 0.77 -6.18
CA ALA A 44 -3.92 -0.67 -6.11
C ALA A 44 -2.59 -1.26 -5.61
N VAL A 45 -2.60 -1.84 -4.41
CA VAL A 45 -1.46 -2.51 -3.81
C VAL A 45 -1.42 -3.95 -4.32
N MET A 46 -0.27 -4.34 -4.87
CA MET A 46 -0.07 -5.69 -5.40
C MET A 46 0.92 -6.50 -4.58
N TYR A 47 0.64 -7.79 -4.42
CA TYR A 47 1.56 -8.77 -3.87
C TYR A 47 1.47 -10.07 -4.65
N ALA A 48 2.63 -10.63 -5.04
CA ALA A 48 2.72 -11.89 -5.77
C ALA A 48 1.79 -11.97 -6.99
N GLY A 49 1.76 -10.89 -7.80
CA GLY A 49 0.92 -10.80 -9.01
C GLY A 49 -0.57 -10.54 -8.76
N ARG A 50 -1.01 -10.35 -7.52
CA ARG A 50 -2.43 -10.13 -7.15
C ARG A 50 -2.62 -8.75 -6.54
N ILE A 51 -3.71 -8.05 -6.90
CA ILE A 51 -4.14 -6.85 -6.17
C ILE A 51 -4.67 -7.34 -4.81
N VAL A 52 -4.00 -6.95 -3.73
CA VAL A 52 -4.36 -7.35 -2.37
C VAL A 52 -5.19 -6.29 -1.64
N GLU A 53 -5.08 -5.03 -2.08
CA GLU A 53 -5.88 -3.93 -1.57
C GLU A 53 -5.99 -2.82 -2.61
N GLU A 54 -7.14 -2.17 -2.70
CA GLU A 54 -7.37 -1.04 -3.61
C GLU A 54 -8.37 -0.06 -3.03
N GLY A 55 -8.15 1.23 -3.24
CA GLY A 55 -8.99 2.31 -2.72
C GLY A 55 -8.45 3.69 -3.12
N THR A 56 -9.03 4.75 -2.55
CA THR A 56 -8.45 6.09 -2.71
C THR A 56 -7.12 6.18 -1.97
N ALA A 57 -6.20 7.05 -2.41
CA ALA A 57 -4.94 7.24 -1.70
C ALA A 57 -5.17 7.55 -0.21
N ARG A 58 -6.19 8.36 0.11
CA ARG A 58 -6.58 8.69 1.48
C ARG A 58 -7.00 7.45 2.28
N ASP A 59 -7.79 6.56 1.70
CA ASP A 59 -8.30 5.37 2.41
C ASP A 59 -7.18 4.36 2.69
N LEU A 60 -6.28 4.13 1.71
CA LEU A 60 -5.15 3.22 1.92
C LEU A 60 -4.20 3.70 3.01
N ILE A 61 -4.02 5.02 3.15
CA ILE A 61 -3.14 5.58 4.19
C ILE A 61 -3.82 5.51 5.55
N ARG A 62 -5.07 5.96 5.64
CA ARG A 62 -5.75 6.18 6.93
C ARG A 62 -6.41 4.93 7.48
N HIS A 63 -6.91 4.06 6.61
CA HIS A 63 -7.68 2.89 6.99
C HIS A 63 -7.23 1.62 6.24
N PRO A 64 -5.92 1.31 6.15
CA PRO A 64 -5.46 0.11 5.45
C PRO A 64 -6.06 -1.16 6.07
N ARG A 65 -6.52 -2.08 5.22
CA ARG A 65 -7.23 -3.31 5.59
C ARG A 65 -6.51 -4.60 5.24
N HIS A 66 -5.35 -4.53 4.60
CA HIS A 66 -4.50 -5.69 4.34
C HIS A 66 -3.19 -5.62 5.14
N PRO A 67 -2.78 -6.68 5.86
CA PRO A 67 -1.54 -6.69 6.66
C PRO A 67 -0.28 -6.34 5.86
N TYR A 68 -0.24 -6.69 4.58
CA TYR A 68 0.84 -6.28 3.68
C TYR A 68 0.88 -4.77 3.45
N THR A 69 -0.25 -4.11 3.17
CA THR A 69 -0.34 -2.66 3.01
C THR A 69 0.11 -1.94 4.28
N ILE A 70 -0.32 -2.43 5.44
CA ILE A 70 0.09 -1.92 6.75
C ILE A 70 1.60 -2.04 6.91
N ALA A 71 2.17 -3.20 6.59
CA ALA A 71 3.60 -3.43 6.71
C ALA A 71 4.41 -2.55 5.73
N LEU A 72 3.88 -2.29 4.52
CA LEU A 72 4.48 -1.31 3.59
C LEU A 72 4.49 0.10 4.20
N LEU A 73 3.38 0.55 4.78
CA LEU A 73 3.29 1.86 5.42
C LEU A 73 4.25 1.99 6.61
N LYS A 74 4.37 0.94 7.44
CA LYS A 74 5.29 0.89 8.59
C LYS A 74 6.76 0.83 8.18
N SER A 75 7.06 0.22 7.03
CA SER A 75 8.43 0.15 6.50
C SER A 75 8.95 1.49 5.99
N ARG A 76 8.11 2.53 5.95
CA ARG A 76 8.49 3.91 5.63
C ARG A 76 8.66 4.73 6.90
N ALA A 77 9.80 5.40 7.02
CA ALA A 77 9.97 6.47 8.00
C ALA A 77 9.08 7.65 7.61
N HIS A 78 7.92 7.78 8.23
CA HIS A 78 7.25 9.08 8.30
C HIS A 78 8.04 9.95 9.29
N GLY A 79 8.30 11.20 8.90
CA GLY A 79 9.09 12.16 9.70
C GLY A 79 8.66 12.16 11.16
N ALA A 80 9.67 12.17 12.05
CA ALA A 80 9.63 12.00 13.51
C ALA A 80 9.90 10.60 14.07
N MET A 81 10.56 9.70 13.32
CA MET A 81 11.34 8.66 14.01
C MET A 81 12.56 9.32 14.68
N ALA A 82 12.75 9.06 15.98
CA ALA A 82 13.96 9.46 16.68
C ALA A 82 15.18 8.97 15.90
N ARG A 83 16.19 9.83 15.72
CA ARG A 83 17.46 9.46 15.08
C ARG A 83 17.98 8.17 15.73
N GLY A 84 18.01 7.07 14.97
CA GLY A 84 18.47 5.76 15.43
C GLY A 84 17.40 4.68 15.66
N ALA A 85 16.11 4.98 15.50
CA ALA A 85 15.08 3.95 15.52
C ALA A 85 15.16 3.05 14.27
N ALA A 86 15.17 1.72 14.47
CA ALA A 86 15.18 0.77 13.38
C ALA A 86 13.84 0.77 12.64
N LEU A 87 13.90 0.75 11.30
CA LEU A 87 12.71 0.56 10.47
C LEU A 87 12.12 -0.84 10.71
N GLU A 88 10.80 -0.91 10.86
CA GLU A 88 10.10 -2.19 10.83
C GLU A 88 10.18 -2.78 9.42
N THR A 89 10.80 -3.96 9.30
CA THR A 89 10.92 -4.67 8.03
C THR A 89 9.90 -5.80 7.97
N ILE A 90 9.44 -6.12 6.75
CA ILE A 90 8.56 -7.25 6.52
C ILE A 90 9.42 -8.52 6.53
N PRO A 91 9.29 -9.43 7.51
CA PRO A 91 10.18 -10.57 7.64
C PRO A 91 10.06 -11.55 6.46
N GLY A 92 11.14 -12.27 6.17
CA GLY A 92 11.19 -13.29 5.12
C GLY A 92 11.31 -12.75 3.69
N ALA A 93 11.37 -13.66 2.72
CA ALA A 93 11.46 -13.35 1.29
C ALA A 93 10.08 -13.40 0.60
N PRO A 94 9.86 -12.68 -0.51
CA PRO A 94 8.68 -12.88 -1.37
C PRO A 94 8.56 -14.35 -1.83
N PRO A 95 7.33 -14.87 -2.05
CA PRO A 95 7.13 -16.22 -2.56
C PRO A 95 7.66 -16.36 -3.99
N ASP A 96 8.00 -17.59 -4.38
CA ASP A 96 8.23 -17.92 -5.78
C ASP A 96 6.90 -17.82 -6.54
N LEU A 97 6.89 -17.07 -7.65
CA LEU A 97 5.68 -16.90 -8.47
C LEU A 97 5.35 -18.15 -9.28
N SER A 98 6.31 -19.07 -9.44
CA SER A 98 6.13 -20.35 -10.13
C SER A 98 5.45 -21.40 -9.24
N ASP A 99 5.51 -21.21 -7.92
CA ASP A 99 4.96 -22.11 -6.90
C ASP A 99 4.22 -21.31 -5.83
N LEU A 100 3.10 -20.69 -6.23
CA LEU A 100 2.29 -19.90 -5.31
C LEU A 100 1.48 -20.82 -4.39
N PRO A 101 1.37 -20.49 -3.09
CA PRO A 101 0.53 -21.24 -2.19
C PRO A 101 -0.95 -21.20 -2.63
N PRO A 102 -1.73 -22.25 -2.33
CA PRO A 102 -3.15 -22.31 -2.68
C PRO A 102 -3.98 -21.25 -1.96
N GLY A 103 -3.51 -20.82 -0.79
CA GLY A 103 -4.10 -19.76 0.02
C GLY A 103 -3.61 -18.35 -0.34
N CYS A 104 -3.72 -17.46 0.64
CA CYS A 104 -3.13 -16.12 0.57
C CYS A 104 -1.61 -16.21 0.41
N ALA A 105 -1.08 -15.64 -0.68
CA ALA A 105 0.35 -15.59 -0.96
C ALA A 105 1.17 -14.89 0.15
N PHE A 106 0.53 -13.99 0.91
CA PHE A 106 1.17 -13.28 2.02
C PHE A 106 1.11 -14.05 3.35
N ALA A 107 0.36 -15.15 3.45
CA ALA A 107 0.19 -15.91 4.70
C ALA A 107 1.52 -16.33 5.38
N PRO A 108 2.60 -16.72 4.68
CA PRO A 108 3.87 -17.07 5.32
C PRO A 108 4.56 -15.91 6.05
N ARG A 109 4.22 -14.65 5.68
CA ARG A 109 4.85 -13.43 6.21
C ARG A 109 3.85 -12.56 7.00
N CYS A 110 2.60 -12.97 7.06
CA CYS A 110 1.52 -12.24 7.70
C CYS A 110 1.46 -12.58 9.20
N THR A 111 1.57 -11.56 10.04
CA THR A 111 1.45 -11.69 11.51
C THR A 111 0.06 -12.08 11.98
N LEU A 112 -0.96 -11.94 11.12
CA LEU A 112 -2.37 -12.29 11.39
C LEU A 112 -2.82 -13.58 10.70
N ALA A 113 -1.90 -14.34 10.10
CA ALA A 113 -2.23 -15.54 9.35
C ALA A 113 -2.90 -16.60 10.24
N THR A 114 -3.95 -17.24 9.72
CA THR A 114 -4.59 -18.42 10.30
C THR A 114 -4.52 -19.59 9.32
N GLU A 115 -4.92 -20.79 9.74
CA GLU A 115 -5.01 -21.94 8.83
C GLU A 115 -5.96 -21.68 7.65
N ALA A 116 -7.07 -20.99 7.88
CA ALA A 116 -8.00 -20.58 6.82
C ALA A 116 -7.31 -19.72 5.73
N CYS A 117 -6.36 -18.86 6.11
CA CYS A 117 -5.58 -18.07 5.15
C CYS A 117 -4.69 -18.93 4.24
N ARG A 118 -4.31 -20.14 4.69
CA ARG A 118 -3.45 -21.07 3.93
C ARG A 118 -4.28 -22.03 3.07
N ALA A 119 -5.52 -22.30 3.46
CA ALA A 119 -6.39 -23.26 2.79
C ALA A 119 -6.98 -22.74 1.47
N GLN A 120 -7.37 -21.46 1.40
CA GLN A 120 -7.99 -20.89 0.20
C GLN A 120 -7.59 -19.42 0.02
N GLN A 121 -7.50 -19.00 -1.24
CA GLN A 121 -7.34 -17.60 -1.61
C GLN A 121 -8.49 -16.76 -0.99
N PRO A 122 -8.18 -15.70 -0.23
CA PRO A 122 -9.21 -14.84 0.34
C PRO A 122 -10.09 -14.22 -0.76
N PRO A 123 -11.42 -14.16 -0.57
CA PRO A 123 -12.29 -13.42 -1.47
C PRO A 123 -11.98 -11.92 -1.39
N SER A 124 -12.43 -11.16 -2.40
CA SER A 124 -12.43 -9.71 -2.33
C SER A 124 -13.54 -9.26 -1.37
N VAL A 125 -13.16 -8.49 -0.35
CA VAL A 125 -14.07 -7.89 0.64
C VAL A 125 -14.15 -6.41 0.36
N GLU A 126 -15.35 -5.88 0.17
CA GLU A 126 -15.61 -4.44 0.08
C GLU A 126 -15.71 -3.86 1.50
N ILE A 127 -14.85 -2.88 1.79
CA ILE A 127 -14.73 -2.22 3.09
C ILE A 127 -15.62 -0.97 3.12
N ALA A 128 -15.58 -0.23 2.02
CA ALA A 128 -16.35 0.97 1.74
C ALA A 128 -16.47 1.11 0.21
N PRO A 129 -17.36 1.97 -0.32
CA PRO A 129 -17.51 2.15 -1.76
C PRO A 129 -16.17 2.45 -2.44
N GLY A 130 -15.72 1.53 -3.30
CA GLY A 130 -14.44 1.67 -4.02
C GLY A 130 -13.19 1.31 -3.21
N HIS A 131 -13.31 0.87 -1.95
CA HIS A 131 -12.21 0.33 -1.13
C HIS A 131 -12.41 -1.16 -0.89
N ARG A 132 -11.51 -1.98 -1.43
CA ARG A 132 -11.56 -3.45 -1.34
C ARG A 132 -10.23 -4.05 -0.91
N ALA A 133 -10.30 -5.18 -0.22
CA ALA A 133 -9.12 -5.95 0.22
C ALA A 133 -9.33 -7.45 0.02
N LEU A 134 -8.28 -8.19 -0.35
CA LEU A 134 -8.29 -9.66 -0.41
C LEU A 134 -7.72 -10.20 0.90
N CYS A 135 -8.48 -10.10 1.98
CA CYS A 135 -8.08 -10.55 3.30
C CYS A 135 -9.25 -11.16 4.07
N LEU A 136 -9.02 -12.28 4.76
CA LEU A 136 -10.00 -12.85 5.71
C LEU A 136 -10.02 -12.10 7.05
N ARG A 137 -9.02 -11.24 7.30
CA ARG A 137 -8.73 -10.63 8.59
C ARG A 137 -8.74 -9.10 8.49
N THR A 138 -9.60 -8.51 7.66
CA THR A 138 -9.68 -7.06 7.42
C THR A 138 -9.87 -6.24 8.71
N GLU A 139 -10.70 -6.71 9.64
CA GLU A 139 -10.90 -6.04 10.93
C GLU A 139 -9.68 -6.16 11.85
N ALA A 140 -9.09 -7.36 11.93
CA ALA A 140 -7.87 -7.55 12.72
C ALA A 140 -6.68 -6.78 12.12
N ALA A 141 -6.64 -6.61 10.80
CA ALA A 141 -5.67 -5.78 10.12
C ALA A 141 -5.83 -4.31 10.51
N ALA A 142 -7.05 -3.78 10.50
CA ALA A 142 -7.31 -2.41 10.92
C ALA A 142 -6.84 -2.13 12.37
N ALA A 143 -6.96 -3.10 13.27
CA ALA A 143 -6.49 -2.98 14.64
C ALA A 143 -4.96 -2.86 14.80
N ILE A 144 -4.17 -3.27 13.80
CA ILE A 144 -2.69 -3.17 13.82
C ILE A 144 -2.16 -2.09 12.87
N ALA A 145 -3.06 -1.36 12.19
CA ALA A 145 -2.71 -0.25 11.33
C ALA A 145 -2.02 0.84 12.17
N PRO A 146 -1.01 1.54 11.61
CA PRO A 146 -0.40 2.66 12.32
C PRO A 146 -1.44 3.76 12.55
N GLU A 147 -1.46 4.34 13.74
CA GLU A 147 -2.10 5.64 13.94
C GLU A 147 -1.28 6.67 13.14
N LEU A 148 -1.71 7.00 11.94
CA LEU A 148 -1.07 8.07 11.18
C LEU A 148 -1.41 9.41 11.84
N LEU A 149 -0.37 10.11 12.30
CA LEU A 149 -0.48 11.51 12.71
C LEU A 149 -1.08 12.35 11.57
N PRO A 150 -1.90 13.37 11.88
CA PRO A 150 -2.54 14.21 10.87
C PRO A 150 -1.48 15.09 10.20
N ALA A 151 -0.89 14.60 9.10
CA ALA A 151 0.06 15.36 8.31
C ALA A 151 -0.23 15.22 6.82
N LEU A 152 -1.50 15.39 6.43
CA LEU A 152 -1.93 15.75 5.08
C LEU A 152 -3.26 16.52 5.18
N GLU A 153 -3.30 17.55 6.03
CA GLU A 153 -4.18 18.68 5.78
C GLU A 153 -3.45 19.53 4.73
N SER A 154 -3.99 19.47 3.52
CA SER A 154 -3.62 20.35 2.42
C SER A 154 -3.73 21.79 2.89
N THR A 155 -2.58 22.42 3.13
CA THR A 155 -2.38 23.78 2.64
C THR A 155 -2.27 23.68 1.13
N ALA A 156 -3.34 24.06 0.45
CA ALA A 156 -3.25 24.62 -0.89
C ALA A 156 -3.93 26.00 -0.84
N PRO A 157 -3.38 27.01 -1.53
CA PRO A 157 -3.84 28.39 -1.50
C PRO A 157 -5.22 28.59 -2.16
#